data_AF-A0A418IBZ8-F1
#
_entry.id   AF-A0A418IBZ8-F1
#
_cell.length_a   1.000
_cell.length_b   1.000
_cell.length_c   1.000
_cell.angle_alpha   90.00
_cell.angle_beta   90.00
_cell.angle_gamma   90.00
#
_symmetry.space_group_name_H-M   'P 1'
#
loop_
_entity.id
_entity.type
_entity.pdbx_description
1 polymer ?
#
loop_
_entity_poly.entity_id
_entity_poly.type
_entity_poly.pdbx_seq_one_letter_code
_entity_poly.pdbx_strand_id
1 'polypeptide(L)'
;SKLIEIKQQGHFTEFLKINALENLYNVLDVVMGSAYLEFLPYILLGIAAQKLNLVKKIQLQKQSAIKWGILCLIIGYVVKMPYALDFSNSAYQNINIVGGPIVAAGYILIFIAMYQSLRIANLLQVFTYPGKLSLSVYLTQSVVLSIIFLGIGLGLYNQLPLYQSYIIALLVYGIQLVSCYFYLKHFKMGPFEWVWRKITYLK
;
A
#
# COMPACT_ATOMS: atom_id res chain seq x y z
N SER A 1 3.59 26.06 7.94
CA SER A 1 4.10 25.59 9.25
C SER A 1 5.58 25.26 9.10
N LYS A 2 6.37 25.37 10.18
CA LYS A 2 7.82 25.08 10.20
C LYS A 2 8.17 23.70 9.61
N LEU A 3 7.28 22.72 9.76
CA LEU A 3 7.42 21.39 9.16
C LEU A 3 7.37 21.39 7.61
N ILE A 4 6.52 22.22 7.00
CA ILE A 4 6.42 22.31 5.53
C ILE A 4 7.71 22.92 4.96
N GLU A 5 8.21 23.96 5.60
CA GLU A 5 9.45 24.64 5.22
C GLU A 5 10.65 23.69 5.30
N ILE A 6 10.75 22.90 6.38
CA ILE A 6 11.80 21.87 6.53
C ILE A 6 11.64 20.74 5.50
N LYS A 7 10.41 20.34 5.18
CA LYS A 7 10.16 19.37 4.10
C LYS A 7 10.51 19.91 2.71
N GLN A 8 10.51 21.23 2.49
CA GLN A 8 10.81 21.85 1.20
C GLN A 8 12.28 22.24 1.04
N GLN A 9 12.94 22.73 2.10
CA GLN A 9 14.27 23.33 2.03
C GLN A 9 15.21 22.91 3.17
N GLY A 10 14.71 22.16 4.16
CA GLY A 10 15.48 21.79 5.34
C GLY A 10 16.51 20.68 5.08
N HIS A 11 17.54 20.63 5.92
CA HIS A 11 18.48 19.51 5.94
C HIS A 11 17.79 18.23 6.40
N PHE A 12 18.19 17.08 5.83
CA PHE A 12 17.63 15.76 6.20
C PHE A 12 17.67 15.49 7.71
N THR A 13 18.74 15.92 8.39
CA THR A 13 18.93 15.70 9.82
C THR A 13 17.92 16.45 10.67
N GLU A 14 17.51 17.65 10.25
CA GLU A 14 16.45 18.42 10.92
C GLU A 14 15.08 17.78 10.71
N PHE A 15 14.80 17.34 9.49
CA PHE A 15 13.60 16.57 9.18
C PHE A 15 13.52 15.29 10.03
N LEU A 16 14.60 14.50 10.11
CA LEU A 16 14.64 13.28 10.91
C LEU A 16 14.41 13.54 12.39
N LYS A 17 15.03 14.58 12.95
CA LYS A 17 14.84 14.95 14.37
C LYS A 17 13.40 15.29 14.66
N ILE A 18 12.78 16.14 13.84
CA ILE A 18 11.39 16.55 14.03
C ILE A 18 10.45 15.37 13.83
N ASN A 19 10.65 14.60 12.76
CA ASN A 19 9.81 13.44 12.47
C ASN A 19 9.90 12.38 13.57
N ALA A 20 11.08 12.15 14.15
CA ALA A 20 11.27 11.26 15.28
C ALA A 20 10.55 11.79 16.53
N LEU A 21 10.69 13.07 16.86
CA LEU A 21 10.02 13.67 18.03
C LEU A 21 8.49 13.66 17.90
N GLU A 22 7.97 14.00 16.72
CA GLU A 22 6.52 14.05 16.47
C GLU A 22 5.89 12.65 16.43
N ASN A 23 6.61 11.64 15.95
CA ASN A 23 6.06 10.29 15.76
C ASN A 23 6.55 9.25 16.75
N LEU A 24 7.42 9.57 17.71
CA LEU A 24 7.95 8.58 18.66
C LEU A 24 6.82 7.85 19.40
N TYR A 25 5.84 8.61 19.90
CA TYR A 25 4.68 8.03 20.58
C TYR A 25 3.88 7.10 19.65
N ASN A 26 3.59 7.55 18.43
CA ASN A 26 2.87 6.75 17.43
C ASN A 26 3.63 5.46 17.08
N VAL A 27 4.96 5.54 16.91
CA VAL A 27 5.79 4.37 16.62
C VAL A 27 5.78 3.40 17.79
N LEU A 28 5.90 3.88 19.02
CA LEU A 28 5.86 3.04 20.21
C LEU A 28 4.49 2.37 20.37
N ASP A 29 3.40 3.12 20.21
CA ASP A 29 2.04 2.58 20.28
C ASP A 29 1.80 1.50 19.21
N VAL A 30 2.19 1.78 17.96
CA VAL A 30 2.08 0.83 16.85
C VAL A 30 2.89 -0.44 17.14
N VAL A 31 4.15 -0.32 17.57
CA VAL A 31 5.04 -1.48 17.80
C VAL A 31 4.60 -2.30 19.02
N MET A 32 4.03 -1.67 20.04
CA MET A 32 3.77 -2.29 21.34
C MET A 32 2.30 -2.70 21.57
N GLY A 33 1.35 -2.18 20.78
CA GLY A 33 -0.07 -2.38 21.06
C GLY A 33 -0.99 -2.33 19.85
N SER A 34 -1.24 -1.12 19.33
CA SER A 34 -2.36 -0.86 18.42
C SER A 34 -2.27 -1.66 17.11
N ALA A 35 -1.07 -1.87 16.56
CA ALA A 35 -0.89 -2.64 15.33
C ALA A 35 -1.37 -4.09 15.46
N TYR A 36 -1.16 -4.72 16.62
CA TYR A 36 -1.61 -6.11 16.80
C TYR A 36 -3.13 -6.18 16.77
N LEU A 37 -3.82 -5.29 17.49
CA LEU A 37 -5.28 -5.28 17.52
C LEU A 37 -5.89 -4.85 16.18
N GLU A 38 -5.22 -3.98 15.44
CA GLU A 38 -5.69 -3.51 14.14
C GLU A 38 -5.46 -4.55 13.02
N PHE A 39 -4.27 -5.15 12.94
CA PHE A 39 -3.91 -6.05 11.84
C PHE A 39 -4.25 -7.52 12.08
N LEU A 40 -4.23 -7.99 13.33
CA LEU A 40 -4.50 -9.40 13.65
C LEU A 40 -5.89 -9.85 13.16
N PRO A 41 -6.99 -9.09 13.31
CA PRO A 41 -8.29 -9.48 12.77
C PRO A 41 -8.25 -9.71 11.25
N TYR A 42 -7.56 -8.84 10.50
CA TYR A 42 -7.43 -8.99 9.04
C TYR A 42 -6.61 -10.22 8.65
N ILE A 43 -5.54 -10.52 9.40
CA ILE A 43 -4.74 -11.74 9.22
C ILE A 43 -5.60 -12.97 9.49
N LEU A 44 -6.37 -12.97 10.58
CA LEU A 44 -7.28 -14.07 10.94
C LEU A 44 -8.38 -14.27 9.89
N LEU A 45 -8.94 -13.19 9.34
CA LEU A 45 -9.89 -13.26 8.24
C LEU A 45 -9.26 -13.88 6.98
N GLY A 46 -8.01 -13.52 6.66
CA GLY A 46 -7.26 -14.14 5.57
C GLY A 46 -7.05 -15.64 5.77
N ILE A 47 -6.65 -16.05 6.97
CA ILE A 47 -6.49 -17.47 7.34
C ILE A 47 -7.82 -18.21 7.24
N ALA A 48 -8.91 -17.62 7.75
CA ALA A 48 -10.25 -18.19 7.67
C ALA A 48 -10.70 -18.35 6.21
N ALA A 49 -10.51 -17.33 5.37
CA ALA A 49 -10.81 -17.38 3.95
C ALA A 49 -10.06 -18.51 3.22
N GLN A 50 -8.78 -18.72 3.57
CA GLN A 50 -7.99 -19.83 3.04
C GLN A 50 -8.53 -21.19 3.51
N LYS A 51 -8.80 -21.36 4.81
CA LYS A 51 -9.37 -22.61 5.36
C LYS A 51 -10.74 -22.95 4.75
N LEU A 52 -11.53 -21.94 4.42
CA LEU A 52 -12.83 -22.10 3.75
C LEU A 52 -12.74 -22.33 2.24
N ASN A 53 -11.53 -22.38 1.67
CA ASN A 53 -11.26 -22.47 0.23
C ASN A 53 -12.01 -21.40 -0.57
N LEU A 54 -12.06 -20.18 -0.05
CA LEU A 54 -12.89 -19.10 -0.60
C LEU A 54 -12.50 -18.77 -2.05
N VAL A 55 -11.21 -18.82 -2.39
CA VAL A 55 -10.71 -18.62 -3.76
C VAL A 55 -11.37 -19.59 -4.73
N LYS A 56 -11.41 -20.88 -4.40
CA LYS A 56 -12.05 -21.92 -5.23
C LYS A 56 -13.56 -21.70 -5.34
N LYS A 57 -14.23 -21.32 -4.25
CA LYS A 57 -15.68 -21.02 -4.25
C LYS A 57 -16.02 -19.82 -5.14
N ILE A 58 -15.23 -18.75 -5.06
CA ILE A 58 -15.35 -17.57 -5.93
C ILE A 58 -15.12 -17.96 -7.40
N GLN A 59 -14.16 -18.86 -7.65
CA GLN A 59 -13.91 -19.37 -8.99
C GLN A 59 -15.11 -20.12 -9.58
N LEU A 60 -15.79 -20.92 -8.78
CA LEU A 60 -16.99 -21.64 -9.22
C LEU A 60 -18.21 -20.72 -9.38
N GLN A 61 -18.32 -19.65 -8.58
CA GLN A 61 -19.48 -18.74 -8.57
C GLN A 61 -19.12 -17.29 -8.93
N LYS A 62 -18.40 -17.12 -10.04
CA LYS A 62 -17.88 -15.83 -10.51
C LYS A 62 -18.92 -14.70 -10.54
N GLN A 63 -20.11 -14.94 -11.08
CA GLN A 63 -21.15 -13.91 -11.21
C GLN A 63 -21.65 -13.42 -9.86
N SER A 64 -21.82 -14.33 -8.90
CA SER A 64 -22.21 -13.99 -7.53
C SER A 64 -21.12 -13.15 -6.86
N ALA A 65 -19.86 -13.57 -6.98
CA ALA A 65 -18.73 -12.83 -6.42
C ALA A 65 -18.60 -11.41 -6.98
N ILE A 66 -18.82 -11.21 -8.28
CA ILE A 66 -18.82 -9.87 -8.88
C ILE A 66 -19.99 -9.03 -8.33
N LYS A 67 -21.20 -9.58 -8.23
CA LYS A 67 -22.36 -8.86 -7.66
C LYS A 67 -22.11 -8.42 -6.23
N TRP A 68 -21.66 -9.34 -5.37
CA TRP A 68 -21.31 -9.03 -3.98
C TRP A 68 -20.12 -8.07 -3.89
N GLY A 69 -19.13 -8.22 -4.76
CA GLY A 69 -17.99 -7.32 -4.82
C GLY A 69 -18.38 -5.89 -5.19
N ILE A 70 -19.25 -5.71 -6.19
CA ILE A 70 -19.81 -4.41 -6.58
C ILE A 70 -20.63 -3.82 -5.44
N LEU A 71 -21.47 -4.63 -4.78
CA LEU A 71 -22.27 -4.18 -3.64
C LEU A 71 -21.36 -3.68 -2.50
N CYS A 72 -20.32 -4.43 -2.14
CA CYS A 72 -19.33 -4.00 -1.15
C CYS A 72 -18.63 -2.70 -1.57
N LEU A 73 -18.24 -2.54 -2.84
CA LEU A 73 -17.65 -1.28 -3.30
C LEU A 73 -18.62 -0.11 -3.16
N ILE A 74 -19.87 -0.26 -3.59
CA ILE A 74 -20.89 0.79 -3.49
C ILE A 74 -21.10 1.19 -2.03
N ILE A 75 -21.37 0.21 -1.15
CA ILE A 75 -21.59 0.46 0.28
C ILE A 75 -20.36 1.11 0.90
N GLY A 76 -19.17 0.57 0.64
CA GLY A 76 -17.92 1.06 1.20
C GLY A 76 -17.61 2.50 0.78
N TYR A 77 -17.82 2.86 -0.48
CA TYR A 77 -17.64 4.24 -0.95
C TYR A 77 -18.73 5.19 -0.46
N VAL A 78 -20.00 4.76 -0.40
CA VAL A 78 -21.09 5.56 0.17
C VAL A 78 -20.83 5.88 1.63
N VAL A 79 -20.33 4.91 2.40
CA VAL A 79 -19.95 5.13 3.81
C VAL A 79 -18.78 6.12 3.92
N LYS A 80 -17.81 6.08 2.99
CA LYS A 80 -16.61 6.94 3.03
C LYS A 80 -16.82 8.35 2.47
N MET A 81 -17.72 8.53 1.50
CA MET A 81 -17.88 9.78 0.73
C MET A 81 -18.22 11.01 1.58
N PRO A 82 -19.16 10.96 2.54
CA PRO A 82 -19.60 12.15 3.29
C PRO A 82 -18.48 12.83 4.08
N TYR A 83 -17.44 12.07 4.44
CA TYR A 83 -16.32 12.56 5.25
C TYR A 83 -15.02 12.72 4.44
N ALA A 84 -15.05 12.40 3.14
CA ALA A 84 -13.89 12.52 2.26
C ALA A 84 -13.43 13.98 2.04
N LEU A 85 -14.30 14.95 2.36
CA LEU A 85 -14.03 16.39 2.20
C LEU A 85 -13.74 17.10 3.53
N ASP A 86 -13.98 16.44 4.68
CA ASP A 86 -13.80 17.02 6.01
C ASP A 86 -12.74 16.22 6.80
N PHE A 87 -11.49 16.41 6.39
CA PHE A 87 -10.32 15.77 7.02
C PHE A 87 -10.10 16.18 8.48
N SER A 88 -10.73 17.27 8.93
CA SER A 88 -10.68 17.74 10.33
C SER A 88 -11.60 16.96 11.26
N ASN A 89 -12.57 16.22 10.73
CA ASN A 89 -13.55 15.54 11.54
C ASN A 89 -13.00 14.21 12.09
N SER A 90 -13.01 14.04 13.41
CA SER A 90 -12.61 12.79 14.07
C SER A 90 -13.48 11.60 13.62
N ALA A 91 -14.70 11.85 13.13
CA ALA A 91 -15.56 10.83 12.54
C ALA A 91 -14.95 10.19 11.27
N TYR A 92 -14.09 10.91 10.53
CA TYR A 92 -13.41 10.39 9.34
C TYR A 92 -12.56 9.15 9.67
N GLN A 93 -11.83 9.17 10.78
CA GLN A 93 -10.97 8.06 11.17
C GLN A 93 -11.79 6.80 11.49
N ASN A 94 -12.84 6.94 12.29
CA ASN A 94 -13.73 5.82 12.66
C ASN A 94 -14.44 5.21 11.44
N ILE A 95 -14.85 6.04 10.48
CA ILE A 95 -15.54 5.59 9.27
C ILE A 95 -14.58 4.88 8.30
N ASN A 96 -13.31 5.29 8.24
CA ASN A 96 -12.32 4.59 7.42
C ASN A 96 -11.99 3.20 7.97
N ILE A 97 -12.01 3.01 9.28
CA ILE A 97 -11.80 1.70 9.92
C ILE A 97 -12.87 0.70 9.48
N VAL A 98 -14.11 1.16 9.25
CA VAL A 98 -15.22 0.29 8.79
C VAL A 98 -15.32 0.22 7.26
N GLY A 99 -15.28 1.37 6.60
CA GLY A 99 -15.43 1.46 5.14
C GLY A 99 -14.23 0.88 4.37
N GLY A 100 -13.02 0.98 4.92
CA GLY A 100 -11.80 0.43 4.33
C GLY A 100 -11.87 -1.08 4.07
N PRO A 101 -12.14 -1.90 5.10
CA PRO A 101 -12.30 -3.35 4.93
C PRO A 101 -13.42 -3.76 3.99
N ILE A 102 -14.53 -3.02 3.97
CA ILE A 102 -15.66 -3.27 3.05
C ILE A 102 -15.21 -3.06 1.60
N VAL A 103 -14.54 -1.94 1.32
CA VAL A 103 -13.98 -1.67 -0.02
C VAL A 103 -12.93 -2.72 -0.39
N ALA A 104 -12.04 -3.09 0.55
CA ALA A 104 -11.03 -4.13 0.33
C ALA A 104 -11.66 -5.49 -0.01
N ALA A 105 -12.71 -5.90 0.69
CA ALA A 105 -13.46 -7.12 0.37
C ALA A 105 -14.07 -7.06 -1.03
N GLY A 106 -14.62 -5.90 -1.42
CA GLY A 106 -15.11 -5.65 -2.78
C GLY A 106 -14.03 -5.86 -3.85
N TYR A 107 -12.84 -5.27 -3.65
CA TYR A 107 -11.70 -5.48 -4.54
C TYR A 107 -11.25 -6.93 -4.61
N ILE A 108 -11.13 -7.61 -3.47
CA ILE A 108 -10.69 -9.02 -3.41
C ILE A 108 -11.65 -9.92 -4.19
N LEU A 109 -12.96 -9.79 -3.98
CA LEU A 109 -13.98 -10.58 -4.66
C LEU A 109 -13.93 -10.39 -6.18
N ILE A 110 -13.88 -9.14 -6.64
CA ILE A 110 -13.83 -8.81 -8.07
C ILE A 110 -12.51 -9.29 -8.68
N PHE A 111 -11.38 -9.06 -7.99
CA PHE A 111 -10.07 -9.44 -8.48
C PHE A 111 -9.96 -10.96 -8.67
N ILE A 112 -10.35 -11.76 -7.67
CA ILE A 112 -10.35 -13.23 -7.78
C ILE A 112 -11.31 -13.71 -8.88
N ALA A 113 -12.48 -13.09 -9.00
CA ALA A 113 -13.45 -13.39 -10.05
C ALA A 113 -12.92 -13.08 -11.46
N MET A 114 -12.15 -12.01 -11.61
CA MET A 114 -11.59 -11.54 -12.88
C MET A 114 -10.32 -12.31 -13.29
N TYR A 115 -9.49 -12.71 -12.33
CA TYR A 115 -8.21 -13.40 -12.57
C TYR A 115 -8.37 -14.75 -13.28
N GLN A 116 -9.57 -15.32 -13.33
CA GLN A 116 -9.87 -16.54 -14.09
C GLN A 116 -9.82 -16.37 -15.60
N SER A 117 -9.95 -15.14 -16.12
CA SER A 117 -9.83 -14.91 -17.56
C SER A 117 -8.36 -14.95 -17.97
N LEU A 118 -8.03 -15.77 -18.97
CA LEU A 118 -6.66 -15.88 -19.49
C LEU A 118 -6.09 -14.51 -19.93
N ARG A 119 -6.92 -13.64 -20.51
CA ARG A 119 -6.50 -12.28 -20.91
C ARG A 119 -6.12 -11.43 -19.70
N ILE A 120 -6.93 -11.47 -18.64
CA ILE A 120 -6.70 -10.69 -17.42
C ILE A 120 -5.51 -11.26 -16.65
N ALA A 121 -5.38 -12.58 -16.56
CA ALA A 121 -4.22 -13.23 -15.97
C ALA A 121 -2.91 -12.82 -16.66
N ASN A 122 -2.89 -12.81 -18.01
CA ASN A 122 -1.72 -12.37 -18.77
C ASN A 122 -1.39 -10.90 -18.54
N LEU A 123 -2.39 -10.01 -18.49
CA LEU A 123 -2.17 -8.59 -18.18
C LEU A 123 -1.60 -8.41 -16.77
N LEU A 124 -2.13 -9.16 -15.80
CA LEU A 124 -1.70 -9.08 -14.40
C LEU A 124 -0.36 -9.76 -14.14
N GLN A 125 0.14 -10.57 -15.08
CA GLN A 125 1.44 -11.24 -14.96
C GLN A 125 2.59 -10.25 -14.75
N VAL A 126 2.48 -9.03 -15.30
CA VAL A 126 3.48 -7.96 -15.12
C VAL A 126 3.62 -7.56 -13.64
N PHE A 127 2.55 -7.63 -12.85
CA PHE A 127 2.60 -7.31 -11.42
C PHE A 127 3.21 -8.43 -10.57
N THR A 128 3.46 -9.61 -11.14
CA THR A 128 4.14 -10.70 -10.43
C THR A 128 5.62 -10.37 -10.15
N TYR A 129 6.24 -9.52 -10.98
CA TYR A 129 7.64 -9.11 -10.81
C TYR A 129 7.86 -8.26 -9.54
N PRO A 130 7.20 -7.09 -9.36
CA PRO A 130 7.35 -6.32 -8.14
C PRO A 130 6.82 -7.07 -6.91
N GLY A 131 5.84 -7.96 -7.07
CA GLY A 131 5.34 -8.80 -5.97
C GLY A 131 6.39 -9.72 -5.36
N LYS A 132 7.36 -10.21 -6.15
CA LYS A 132 8.50 -11.01 -5.66
C LYS A 132 9.58 -10.18 -4.97
N LEU A 133 9.56 -8.86 -5.17
CA LEU A 133 10.53 -7.88 -4.68
C LEU A 133 9.84 -6.85 -3.79
N SER A 134 8.80 -7.24 -3.06
CA SER A 134 7.89 -6.30 -2.38
C SER A 134 8.58 -5.38 -1.39
N LEU A 135 9.55 -5.88 -0.62
CA LEU A 135 10.29 -5.09 0.37
C LEU A 135 11.28 -4.14 -0.33
N SER A 136 12.01 -4.65 -1.33
CA SER A 136 12.95 -3.84 -2.11
C SER A 136 12.24 -2.74 -2.90
N VAL A 137 11.10 -3.05 -3.51
CA VAL A 137 10.26 -2.07 -4.23
C VAL A 137 9.74 -1.02 -3.27
N TYR A 138 9.21 -1.41 -2.12
CA TYR A 138 8.72 -0.47 -1.11
C TYR A 138 9.82 0.50 -0.63
N LEU A 139 11.00 -0.02 -0.30
CA LEU A 139 12.11 0.80 0.19
C LEU A 139 12.66 1.71 -0.90
N THR A 140 12.89 1.19 -2.10
CA THR A 140 13.37 2.00 -3.23
C THR A 140 12.35 3.06 -3.64
N GLN A 141 11.05 2.73 -3.64
CA GLN A 141 9.99 3.71 -3.92
C GLN A 141 9.99 4.82 -2.87
N SER A 142 10.09 4.46 -1.59
CA SER A 142 10.11 5.41 -0.48
C SER A 142 11.32 6.34 -0.59
N VAL A 143 12.51 5.81 -0.89
CA VAL A 143 13.73 6.62 -1.07
C VAL A 143 13.59 7.54 -2.28
N VAL A 144 13.18 7.02 -3.44
CA VAL A 144 13.04 7.82 -4.67
C VAL A 144 12.02 8.94 -4.50
N LEU A 145 10.84 8.65 -3.95
CA LEU A 145 9.82 9.68 -3.71
C LEU A 145 10.26 10.67 -2.62
N SER A 146 11.01 10.22 -1.62
CA SER A 146 11.58 11.14 -0.62
C SER A 146 12.58 12.10 -1.24
N ILE A 147 13.44 11.65 -2.16
CA ILE A 147 14.36 12.52 -2.89
C ILE A 147 13.58 13.52 -3.78
N ILE A 148 12.52 13.06 -4.44
CA ILE A 148 11.72 13.93 -5.32
C ILE A 148 10.95 14.98 -4.53
N PHE A 149 10.30 14.60 -3.43
CA PHE A 149 9.40 15.52 -2.71
C PHE A 149 10.08 16.27 -1.56
N LEU A 150 11.05 15.69 -0.87
CA LEU A 150 11.71 16.37 0.25
C LEU A 150 12.84 17.29 -0.23
N GLY A 151 13.16 18.31 0.58
CA GLY A 151 14.19 19.33 0.31
C GLY A 151 15.62 18.79 0.18
N ILE A 152 15.82 17.49 0.45
CA ILE A 152 17.09 16.78 0.25
C ILE A 152 17.38 16.59 -1.24
N GLY A 153 16.35 16.56 -2.09
CA GLY A 153 16.48 16.51 -3.53
C GLY A 153 15.76 17.67 -4.21
N LEU A 154 14.58 17.42 -4.79
CA LEU A 154 13.87 18.44 -5.57
C LEU A 154 12.90 19.31 -4.76
N GLY A 155 12.60 18.95 -3.51
CA GLY A 155 11.81 19.80 -2.60
C GLY A 155 10.35 20.01 -3.02
N LEU A 156 9.79 19.18 -3.90
CA LEU A 156 8.46 19.37 -4.51
C LEU A 156 7.28 19.18 -3.53
N TYR A 157 7.55 18.98 -2.24
CA TYR A 157 6.53 18.82 -1.20
C TYR A 157 5.56 20.00 -1.20
N ASN A 158 4.28 19.71 -1.45
CA ASN A 158 3.20 20.70 -1.52
C ASN A 158 3.43 21.84 -2.54
N GLN A 159 4.29 21.62 -3.55
CA GLN A 159 4.52 22.60 -4.62
C GLN A 159 3.73 22.27 -5.89
N LEU A 160 3.34 21.01 -6.07
CA LEU A 160 2.62 20.54 -7.24
C LEU A 160 1.14 20.29 -6.93
N PRO A 161 0.23 20.56 -7.88
CA PRO A 161 -1.14 20.09 -7.79
C PRO A 161 -1.19 18.55 -7.76
N LEU A 162 -2.22 18.00 -7.10
CA LEU A 162 -2.34 16.55 -6.85
C LEU A 162 -2.19 15.68 -8.10
N TYR A 163 -2.73 16.10 -9.24
CA TYR A 163 -2.65 15.33 -10.48
C TYR A 163 -1.21 15.15 -10.98
N GLN A 164 -0.35 16.16 -10.82
CA GLN A 164 1.06 16.07 -11.21
C GLN A 164 1.81 15.10 -10.29
N SER A 165 1.53 15.14 -8.99
CA SER A 165 2.09 14.18 -8.02
C SER A 165 1.70 12.73 -8.37
N TYR A 166 0.46 12.49 -8.82
CA TYR A 166 0.03 11.17 -9.29
C TYR A 166 0.77 10.72 -10.56
N ILE A 167 1.00 11.63 -11.51
CA ILE A 167 1.78 11.34 -12.71
C ILE A 167 3.20 10.93 -12.34
N ILE A 168 3.86 11.67 -11.44
CA ILE A 168 5.20 11.33 -10.94
C ILE A 168 5.20 9.94 -10.30
N ALA A 169 4.23 9.66 -9.42
CA ALA A 169 4.14 8.36 -8.76
C ALA A 169 3.97 7.21 -9.77
N LEU A 170 3.13 7.40 -10.79
CA LEU A 170 2.90 6.41 -11.84
C LEU A 170 4.14 6.19 -12.72
N LEU A 171 4.89 7.25 -13.03
CA LEU A 171 6.16 7.16 -13.76
C LEU A 171 7.22 6.42 -12.95
N VAL A 172 7.41 6.78 -11.68
CA VAL A 172 8.36 6.11 -10.77
C VAL A 172 8.01 4.62 -10.66
N TYR A 173 6.74 4.31 -10.42
CA TYR A 173 6.29 2.92 -10.32
C TYR A 173 6.43 2.15 -11.65
N GLY A 174 6.16 2.79 -12.79
CA GLY A 174 6.38 2.21 -14.12
C GLY A 174 7.85 1.86 -14.38
N ILE A 175 8.78 2.75 -14.00
CA ILE A 175 10.22 2.49 -14.08
C ILE A 175 10.61 1.34 -13.14
N GLN A 176 10.05 1.30 -11.93
CA GLN A 176 10.28 0.21 -10.98
C GLN A 176 9.76 -1.13 -11.50
N LEU A 177 8.59 -1.17 -12.15
CA LEU A 177 8.04 -2.37 -12.77
C LEU A 177 9.01 -2.97 -13.80
N VAL A 178 9.51 -2.13 -14.72
CA VAL A 178 10.46 -2.53 -15.74
C VAL A 178 11.79 -2.97 -15.10
N SER A 179 12.26 -2.24 -14.09
CA SER A 179 13.47 -2.59 -13.35
C SER A 179 13.35 -3.95 -12.65
N CYS A 180 12.20 -4.25 -12.02
CA CYS A 180 11.93 -5.54 -11.40
C CYS A 180 11.98 -6.69 -12.41
N TYR A 181 11.41 -6.47 -13.59
CA TYR A 181 11.45 -7.45 -14.68
C TYR A 181 12.88 -7.79 -15.09
N PHE A 182 13.72 -6.78 -15.37
CA PHE A 182 15.12 -7.01 -15.74
C PHE A 182 15.97 -7.56 -14.60
N TYR A 183 15.72 -7.11 -13.37
CA TYR A 183 16.42 -7.61 -12.19
C TYR A 183 16.16 -9.10 -11.97
N LEU A 184 14.90 -9.54 -12.08
CA LEU A 184 14.52 -10.95 -11.90
C LEU A 184 15.02 -11.88 -13.00
N LYS A 185 15.53 -11.37 -14.13
CA LYS A 185 16.25 -12.18 -15.12
C LYS A 185 17.62 -12.63 -14.62
N HIS A 186 18.24 -11.86 -13.73
CA HIS A 186 19.60 -12.10 -13.25
C HIS A 186 19.62 -12.61 -11.80
N PHE A 187 18.71 -12.10 -10.96
CA PHE A 187 18.68 -12.39 -9.53
C PHE A 187 17.35 -13.01 -9.12
N LYS A 188 17.38 -14.03 -8.26
CA LYS A 188 16.16 -14.73 -7.80
C LYS A 188 15.44 -14.05 -6.65
N MET A 189 16.07 -13.06 -6.02
CA MET A 189 15.64 -12.44 -4.77
C MET A 189 16.14 -11.00 -4.72
N GLY A 190 15.34 -10.10 -4.15
CA GLY A 190 15.73 -8.71 -4.00
C GLY A 190 16.78 -8.52 -2.91
N PRO A 191 17.55 -7.43 -2.98
CA PRO A 191 18.65 -7.18 -2.06
C PRO A 191 18.16 -7.08 -0.61
N PHE A 192 17.06 -6.37 -0.36
CA PHE A 192 16.54 -6.18 0.98
C PHE A 192 15.84 -7.43 1.51
N GLU A 193 15.18 -8.20 0.65
CA GLU A 193 14.62 -9.50 1.02
C GLU A 193 15.76 -10.45 1.42
N TRP A 194 16.89 -10.43 0.72
CA TRP A 194 18.05 -11.26 1.06
C TRP A 194 18.61 -10.88 2.44
N VAL A 195 18.79 -9.59 2.72
CA VAL A 195 19.21 -9.09 4.03
C VAL A 195 18.20 -9.51 5.11
N TRP A 196 16.90 -9.32 4.86
CA TRP A 196 15.86 -9.70 5.80
C TRP A 196 15.90 -11.19 6.13
N ARG A 197 16.05 -12.04 5.11
CA ARG A 197 16.18 -13.49 5.28
C ARG A 197 17.41 -13.85 6.13
N LYS A 198 18.54 -13.17 5.91
CA LYS A 198 19.75 -13.35 6.71
C LYS A 198 19.52 -13.02 8.19
N ILE A 199 18.84 -11.90 8.46
CA ILE A 199 18.49 -11.47 9.81
C ILE A 199 17.52 -12.47 10.47
N THR A 200 16.43 -12.86 9.80
CA THR A 200 15.40 -13.75 10.39
C THR A 200 15.93 -15.15 10.70
N TYR A 201 16.77 -15.70 9.83
CA TYR A 201 17.32 -17.05 10.02
C TYR A 201 18.64 -17.06 10.80
N LEU A 202 19.19 -15.89 11.16
CA LEU A 202 20.48 -15.75 11.86
C LEU A 202 21.61 -16.58 11.22
N LYS A 203 21.60 -16.67 9.88
CA LYS A 203 22.58 -17.41 9.06
C LYS A 203 23.33 -16.47 8.13
#